data_AF-A0A6G0S0R6-F1
#
_entry.id   AF-A0A6G0S0R6-F1
#
_cell.length_a   1.000
_cell.length_b   1.000
_cell.length_c   1.000
_cell.angle_alpha   90.00
_cell.angle_beta   90.00
_cell.angle_gamma   90.00
#
_symmetry.space_group_name_H-M   'P 1'
#
loop_
_entity.id
_entity.type
_entity.pdbx_description
1 polymer ?
#
loop_
_entity_poly.entity_id
_entity_poly.type
_entity_poly.pdbx_seq_one_letter_code
_entity_poly.pdbx_strand_id
1 'polypeptide(L)'
;MLVSNDGHIDQLLRANQVLREQITDIKARRTAAGEADVNPSLANLERKHVPFVNAHYKPYVGISFQYFNTTANNATLGWEESISIPQYSDFFADMAANVYSALRPLWLRVPHRIMVVLYRHCDYLGEHIFDEVRFEVNSNPIDSYTSESYVLFRQFCLLQNKMPI
;
A
#
# COMPACT_ATOMS: atom_id res chain seq x y z
N MET A 1 16.18 -13.41 -33.69
CA MET A 1 15.42 -14.43 -34.44
C MET A 1 14.00 -14.49 -33.87
N LEU A 2 13.14 -13.52 -34.20
CA LEU A 2 11.72 -13.44 -33.80
C LEU A 2 10.80 -13.13 -35.00
N VAL A 3 11.39 -13.06 -36.20
CA VAL A 3 10.77 -12.47 -37.41
C VAL A 3 10.04 -13.52 -38.25
N SER A 4 10.34 -14.80 -38.07
CA SER A 4 9.75 -15.92 -38.83
C SER A 4 9.41 -17.07 -37.88
N ASN A 5 8.48 -16.84 -36.96
CA ASN A 5 7.92 -17.89 -36.10
C ASN A 5 6.46 -18.06 -36.51
N ASP A 6 6.19 -19.03 -37.37
CA ASP A 6 4.88 -19.20 -38.03
C ASP A 6 4.20 -20.54 -37.66
N GLY A 7 4.65 -21.17 -36.57
CA GLY A 7 4.03 -22.41 -36.08
C GLY A 7 2.58 -22.21 -35.66
N HIS A 8 1.77 -23.28 -35.70
CA HIS A 8 0.34 -23.23 -35.33
C HIS A 8 0.07 -22.65 -33.93
N ILE A 9 0.98 -22.87 -32.98
CA ILE A 9 0.87 -22.30 -31.63
C ILE A 9 1.15 -20.78 -31.66
N ASP A 10 2.07 -20.30 -32.49
CA ASP A 10 2.36 -18.86 -32.60
C ASP A 10 1.22 -18.10 -33.31
N GLN A 11 0.51 -18.77 -34.22
CA GLN A 11 -0.73 -18.23 -34.81
C GLN A 11 -1.81 -18.01 -33.74
N LEU A 12 -1.92 -18.88 -32.74
CA LEU A 12 -2.85 -18.72 -31.63
C LEU A 12 -2.39 -17.65 -30.62
N LEU A 13 -1.08 -17.55 -30.35
CA LEU A 13 -0.55 -16.64 -29.33
C LEU A 13 -0.39 -15.19 -29.82
N ARG A 14 0.03 -14.99 -31.07
CA ARG A 14 0.29 -13.64 -31.61
C ARG A 14 -0.72 -13.21 -32.66
N ALA A 15 -1.33 -14.16 -33.39
CA ALA A 15 -2.30 -13.89 -34.44
C ALA A 15 -1.86 -12.77 -35.40
N ASN A 16 -0.60 -12.83 -35.87
CA ASN A 16 0.00 -11.79 -36.72
C ASN A 16 -0.78 -11.57 -38.04
N GLN A 17 -1.40 -12.62 -38.57
CA GLN A 17 -2.24 -12.54 -39.79
C GLN A 17 -3.49 -11.69 -39.52
N VAL A 18 -4.22 -11.98 -38.44
CA VAL A 18 -5.41 -11.22 -38.02
C VAL A 18 -5.04 -9.76 -37.77
N LEU A 19 -3.90 -9.48 -37.13
CA LEU A 19 -3.44 -8.10 -36.91
C LEU A 19 -3.21 -7.37 -38.24
N ARG A 20 -2.55 -8.02 -39.21
CA ARG A 20 -2.29 -7.43 -40.53
C ARG A 20 -3.58 -7.15 -41.29
N GLU A 21 -4.51 -8.11 -41.31
CA GLU A 21 -5.83 -7.97 -41.94
C GLU A 21 -6.61 -6.80 -41.35
N GLN A 22 -6.59 -6.65 -40.02
CA GLN A 22 -7.24 -5.52 -39.37
C GLN A 22 -6.60 -4.19 -39.73
N ILE A 23 -5.27 -4.12 -39.78
CA ILE A 23 -4.56 -2.90 -40.19
C ILE A 23 -4.96 -2.52 -41.62
N THR A 24 -5.05 -3.49 -42.54
CA THR A 24 -5.47 -3.23 -43.92
C THR A 24 -6.93 -2.78 -44.00
N ASP A 25 -7.83 -3.42 -43.25
CA ASP A 25 -9.26 -3.07 -43.23
C ASP A 25 -9.50 -1.67 -42.67
N ILE A 26 -8.80 -1.30 -41.60
CA ILE A 26 -8.91 0.04 -41.00
C ILE A 26 -8.39 1.09 -41.97
N LYS A 27 -7.25 0.83 -42.63
CA LYS A 27 -6.69 1.73 -43.63
C LYS A 27 -7.67 1.92 -44.80
N ALA A 28 -8.21 0.84 -45.36
CA ALA A 28 -9.18 0.90 -46.46
C ALA A 28 -10.43 1.72 -46.07
N ARG A 29 -10.96 1.51 -44.86
CA ARG A 29 -12.12 2.25 -44.34
C ARG A 29 -11.84 3.75 -44.18
N ARG A 30 -10.68 4.13 -43.63
CA ARG A 30 -10.30 5.53 -43.42
C ARG A 30 -10.00 6.27 -44.72
N THR A 31 -9.37 5.58 -45.69
CA THR A 31 -9.18 6.13 -47.05
C THR A 31 -10.53 6.39 -47.72
N ALA A 32 -11.50 5.47 -47.61
CA ALA A 32 -12.84 5.66 -48.16
C ALA A 32 -13.61 6.80 -47.47
N ALA A 33 -13.35 7.04 -46.17
CA ALA A 33 -13.91 8.14 -45.41
C ALA A 33 -13.22 9.51 -45.68
N GLY A 34 -12.12 9.53 -46.43
CA GLY A 34 -11.37 10.76 -46.72
C GLY A 34 -10.64 11.36 -45.52
N GLU A 35 -10.30 10.56 -44.50
CA GLU A 35 -9.55 11.03 -43.33
C GLU A 35 -8.10 11.41 -43.70
N ALA A 36 -7.57 12.46 -43.09
CA ALA A 36 -6.21 12.94 -43.34
C ALA A 36 -5.11 11.95 -42.85
N ASP A 37 -5.38 11.18 -41.79
CA ASP A 37 -4.50 10.11 -41.31
C ASP A 37 -5.16 8.73 -41.43
N VAL A 38 -4.68 7.96 -42.39
CA VAL A 38 -5.16 6.63 -42.72
C VAL A 38 -4.66 5.56 -41.73
N ASN A 39 -3.63 5.86 -40.92
CA ASN A 39 -3.05 4.87 -40.01
C ASN A 39 -3.98 4.54 -38.84
N PRO A 40 -4.02 3.27 -38.38
CA PRO A 40 -4.85 2.88 -37.25
C PRO A 40 -4.37 3.54 -35.95
N SER A 41 -5.32 4.02 -35.13
CA SER A 41 -5.01 4.44 -33.76
C SER A 41 -4.69 3.23 -32.87
N LEU A 42 -3.95 3.48 -31.79
CA LEU A 42 -3.63 2.46 -30.78
C LEU A 42 -4.89 1.79 -30.21
N ALA A 43 -5.95 2.58 -29.95
CA ALA A 43 -7.23 2.07 -29.48
C ALA A 43 -7.89 1.06 -30.46
N ASN A 44 -7.60 1.14 -31.76
CA ASN A 44 -8.09 0.15 -32.72
C ASN A 44 -7.28 -1.16 -32.67
N LEU A 45 -5.98 -1.07 -32.41
CA LEU A 45 -5.10 -2.23 -32.26
C LEU A 45 -5.36 -2.95 -30.92
N GLU A 46 -5.55 -2.19 -29.84
CA GLU A 46 -5.84 -2.70 -28.49
C GLU A 46 -7.15 -3.48 -28.36
N ARG A 47 -8.07 -3.35 -29.33
CA ARG A 47 -9.32 -4.13 -29.35
C ARG A 47 -9.08 -5.63 -29.52
N LYS A 48 -7.99 -6.04 -30.18
CA LYS A 48 -7.68 -7.45 -30.43
C LYS A 48 -6.28 -7.87 -29.98
N HIS A 49 -5.35 -6.92 -29.82
CA HIS A 49 -3.95 -7.22 -29.50
C HIS A 49 -3.45 -6.33 -28.37
N VAL A 50 -2.69 -6.91 -27.43
CA VAL A 50 -2.02 -6.14 -26.38
C VAL A 50 -0.61 -5.77 -26.85
N PRO A 51 -0.29 -4.48 -27.05
CA PRO A 51 1.07 -4.06 -27.33
C PRO A 51 1.92 -4.16 -26.05
N PHE A 52 3.05 -4.87 -26.13
CA PHE A 52 3.95 -5.03 -24.96
C PHE A 52 4.76 -3.78 -24.63
N VAL A 53 4.90 -2.85 -25.58
CA VAL A 53 5.60 -1.58 -25.38
C VAL A 53 4.61 -0.45 -25.61
N ASN A 54 3.94 -0.03 -24.55
CA ASN A 54 2.98 1.06 -24.55
C ASN A 54 3.07 1.84 -23.23
N ALA A 55 3.14 3.17 -23.31
CA ALA A 55 3.21 4.07 -22.16
C ALA A 55 1.87 4.78 -21.90
N HIS A 56 0.75 4.13 -22.22
CA HIS A 56 -0.58 4.67 -22.00
C HIS A 56 -0.91 4.69 -20.49
N TYR A 57 -1.29 5.85 -19.96
CA TYR A 57 -1.73 6.03 -18.58
C TYR A 57 -3.05 6.81 -18.53
N LYS A 58 -3.83 6.60 -17.47
CA LYS A 58 -5.03 7.40 -17.22
C LYS A 58 -4.63 8.66 -16.46
N PRO A 59 -5.09 9.87 -16.85
CA PRO A 59 -4.88 11.06 -16.04
C PRO A 59 -5.53 10.85 -14.67
N TYR A 60 -4.85 11.32 -13.62
CA TYR A 60 -5.33 11.23 -12.25
C TYR A 60 -5.89 12.58 -11.79
N VAL A 61 -6.86 12.53 -10.87
CA VAL A 61 -7.37 13.73 -10.20
C VAL A 61 -6.31 14.22 -9.22
N GLY A 62 -6.11 15.53 -9.12
CA GLY A 62 -5.16 16.12 -8.18
C GLY A 62 -5.57 15.80 -6.74
N ILE A 63 -4.72 15.09 -6.02
CA ILE A 63 -4.88 14.74 -4.60
C ILE A 63 -3.59 15.16 -3.89
N SER A 64 -3.73 15.78 -2.72
CA SER A 64 -2.63 16.03 -1.79
C SER A 64 -2.94 15.35 -0.46
N PHE A 65 -1.89 14.90 0.22
CA PHE A 65 -2.00 14.35 1.57
C PHE A 65 -0.91 14.95 2.45
N GLN A 66 -1.21 15.09 3.74
CA GLN A 66 -0.29 15.56 4.75
C GLN A 66 -0.58 14.86 6.07
N TYR A 67 0.46 14.45 6.79
CA TYR A 67 0.31 13.93 8.14
C TYR A 67 0.14 15.07 9.13
N PHE A 68 -0.79 14.89 10.05
CA PHE A 68 -1.01 15.75 11.20
C PHE A 68 -0.69 14.96 12.46
N ASN A 69 0.00 15.61 13.40
CA ASN A 69 0.30 15.01 14.70
C ASN A 69 -0.74 15.46 15.71
N THR A 70 -1.22 14.52 16.52
CA THR A 70 -2.05 14.79 17.69
C THR A 70 -1.43 14.07 18.88
N THR A 71 -1.33 14.78 20.01
CA THR A 71 -0.68 14.27 21.21
C THR A 71 -1.74 13.78 22.19
N ALA A 72 -1.51 12.61 22.80
CA ALA A 72 -2.31 12.13 23.92
C ALA A 72 -1.93 12.89 25.20
N ASN A 73 -2.90 13.20 26.06
CA ASN A 73 -2.67 14.09 27.20
C ASN A 73 -1.91 13.42 28.36
N ASN A 74 -2.20 12.17 28.70
CA ASN A 74 -1.64 11.51 29.90
C ASN A 74 -1.27 10.03 29.68
N ALA A 75 -0.74 9.70 28.49
CA ALA A 75 -0.40 8.33 28.13
C ALA A 75 0.55 7.65 29.14
N THR A 76 -0.06 6.82 30.00
CA THR A 76 0.62 6.03 31.01
C THR A 76 0.35 4.56 30.73
N LEU A 77 1.37 3.71 30.89
CA LEU A 77 1.22 2.28 30.63
C LEU A 77 0.10 1.68 31.49
N GLY A 78 -0.78 0.88 30.86
CA GLY A 78 -1.90 0.22 31.52
C GLY A 78 -3.18 1.05 31.62
N TRP A 79 -3.21 2.25 31.04
CA TRP A 79 -4.41 3.09 30.95
C TRP A 79 -4.94 3.14 29.51
N GLU A 80 -6.26 3.33 29.41
CA GLU A 80 -6.93 3.60 28.14
C GLU A 80 -6.85 5.10 27.83
N GLU A 81 -6.46 5.43 26.60
CA GLU A 81 -6.31 6.80 26.14
C GLU A 81 -7.11 7.00 24.84
N SER A 82 -8.04 7.96 24.86
CA SER A 82 -8.81 8.34 23.69
C SER A 82 -8.12 9.50 22.95
N ILE A 83 -7.90 9.35 21.64
CA ILE A 83 -7.32 10.41 20.79
C ILE A 83 -8.41 10.94 19.85
N SER A 84 -8.72 12.23 19.95
CA SER A 84 -9.66 12.89 19.04
C SER A 84 -8.99 13.17 17.70
N ILE A 85 -9.62 12.74 16.61
CA ILE A 85 -9.14 13.00 15.24
C ILE A 85 -9.58 14.40 14.82
N PRO A 86 -8.65 15.33 14.55
CA PRO A 86 -8.99 16.68 14.13
C PRO A 86 -9.49 16.71 12.67
N GLN A 87 -10.47 17.58 12.39
CA GLN A 87 -11.03 17.76 11.05
C GLN A 87 -10.21 18.77 10.23
N TYR A 88 -9.02 18.35 9.77
CA TYR A 88 -8.16 19.20 8.92
C TYR A 88 -8.35 19.00 7.41
N SER A 89 -8.97 17.89 7.01
CA SER A 89 -9.18 17.51 5.62
C SER A 89 -10.53 16.81 5.44
N ASP A 90 -10.92 16.61 4.19
CA ASP A 90 -12.13 15.89 3.80
C ASP A 90 -11.99 14.37 4.03
N PHE A 91 -10.75 13.86 3.97
CA PHE A 91 -10.45 12.44 4.16
C PHE A 91 -9.26 12.24 5.11
N PHE A 92 -9.31 11.14 5.87
CA PHE A 92 -8.17 10.61 6.59
C PHE A 92 -7.83 9.23 6.04
N ALA A 93 -6.55 8.86 6.13
CA ALA A 93 -6.03 7.60 5.63
C ALA A 93 -5.32 6.85 6.77
N ASP A 94 -4.05 6.50 6.57
CA ASP A 94 -3.25 5.78 7.53
C ASP A 94 -2.93 6.62 8.78
N MET A 95 -2.88 5.92 9.92
CA MET A 95 -2.52 6.49 11.21
C MET A 95 -1.36 5.70 11.79
N ALA A 96 -0.41 6.41 12.38
CA ALA A 96 0.74 5.80 13.04
C ALA A 96 0.93 6.41 14.43
N ALA A 97 1.09 5.55 15.43
CA ALA A 97 1.36 5.97 16.79
C ALA A 97 2.86 6.06 17.02
N ASN A 98 3.34 7.25 17.39
CA ASN A 98 4.71 7.42 17.87
C ASN A 98 4.73 7.28 19.39
N VAL A 99 5.35 6.20 19.88
CA VAL A 99 5.43 5.93 21.32
C VAL A 99 6.86 6.13 21.81
N TYR A 100 7.02 7.04 22.77
CA TYR A 100 8.30 7.31 23.41
C TYR A 100 8.28 6.85 24.87
N SER A 101 9.24 6.01 25.25
CA SER A 101 9.43 5.56 26.63
C SER A 101 10.74 6.11 27.20
N ALA A 102 10.65 6.94 28.23
CA ALA A 102 11.81 7.48 28.94
C ALA A 102 12.17 6.58 30.13
N LEU A 103 12.66 5.37 29.87
CA LEU A 103 13.14 4.53 30.97
C LEU A 103 14.40 5.16 31.61
N ARG A 104 14.45 5.12 32.94
CA ARG A 104 15.60 5.58 33.75
C ARG A 104 16.20 4.38 34.48
N PRO A 105 17.52 4.27 34.61
CA PRO A 105 18.13 3.18 35.38
C PRO A 105 17.65 3.25 36.82
N LEU A 106 17.17 2.11 37.35
CA LEU A 106 16.78 2.02 38.74
C LEU A 106 18.01 1.71 39.58
N TRP A 107 18.37 2.65 40.45
CA TRP A 107 19.45 2.50 41.40
C TRP A 107 18.87 1.93 42.69
N LEU A 108 19.27 0.71 43.04
CA LEU A 108 18.89 0.09 44.30
C LEU A 108 19.98 0.33 45.32
N ARG A 109 19.64 1.01 46.42
CA ARG A 109 20.52 1.18 47.56
C ARG A 109 20.23 0.08 48.57
N VAL A 110 21.14 -0.88 48.67
CA VAL A 110 21.16 -1.89 49.72
C VAL A 110 22.21 -1.51 50.77
N PRO A 111 22.09 -1.96 52.03
CA PRO A 111 23.09 -1.65 53.05
C PRO A 111 24.50 -2.03 52.55
N HIS A 112 25.41 -1.04 52.50
CA HIS A 112 26.81 -1.17 52.05
C HIS A 112 27.07 -1.35 50.54
N ARG A 113 26.07 -1.30 49.65
CA ARG A 113 26.30 -1.35 48.19
C ARG A 113 25.30 -0.49 47.40
N ILE A 114 25.78 0.06 46.28
CA ILE A 114 24.91 0.63 45.24
C ILE A 114 24.86 -0.39 44.12
N MET A 115 23.67 -0.83 43.76
CA MET A 115 23.43 -1.75 42.65
C MET A 115 22.62 -1.05 41.57
N VAL A 116 22.93 -1.35 40.31
CA VAL A 116 22.14 -0.91 39.14
C VAL A 116 21.34 -2.08 38.65
N VAL A 117 20.02 -1.90 38.53
CA VAL A 117 19.17 -2.88 37.87
C VAL A 117 19.16 -2.58 36.37
N LEU A 118 19.60 -3.56 35.59
CA LEU A 118 19.46 -3.56 34.14
C LEU A 118 18.10 -4.15 33.77
N TYR A 119 17.45 -3.59 32.76
CA TYR A 119 16.21 -4.11 32.18
C TYR A 119 16.35 -4.21 30.66
N ARG A 120 15.56 -5.10 30.06
CA ARG A 120 15.42 -5.28 28.62
C ARG A 120 13.94 -5.20 28.27
N HIS A 121 13.63 -4.63 27.10
CA HIS A 121 12.28 -4.71 26.54
C HIS A 121 11.98 -6.13 26.03
N CYS A 122 10.69 -6.47 25.96
CA CYS A 122 10.26 -7.64 25.19
C CYS A 122 10.59 -7.45 23.71
N ASP A 123 10.74 -8.57 23.01
CA ASP A 123 10.89 -8.53 21.56
C ASP A 123 9.60 -7.96 20.94
N TYR A 124 9.76 -7.11 19.92
CA TYR A 124 8.65 -6.42 19.27
C TYR A 124 7.71 -5.67 20.22
N LEU A 125 8.29 -4.90 21.15
CA LEU A 125 7.56 -4.08 22.11
C LEU A 125 6.40 -3.27 21.49
N GLY A 126 6.59 -2.71 20.29
CA GLY A 126 5.56 -1.91 19.61
C GLY A 126 4.28 -2.68 19.26
N GLU A 127 4.35 -4.01 19.14
CA GLU A 127 3.18 -4.87 18.87
C GLU A 127 2.43 -5.23 20.17
N HIS A 128 3.13 -5.15 21.29
CA HIS A 128 2.61 -5.54 22.61
C HIS A 128 2.23 -4.35 23.50
N ILE A 129 2.65 -3.12 23.14
CA ILE A 129 2.38 -1.93 23.95
C ILE A 129 0.91 -1.51 23.91
N PHE A 130 0.23 -1.82 22.81
CA PHE A 130 -1.20 -1.63 22.65
C PHE A 130 -1.88 -2.98 22.82
N ASP A 131 -2.55 -3.17 23.96
CA ASP A 131 -3.30 -4.41 24.21
C ASP A 131 -4.53 -4.50 23.31
N GLU A 132 -5.25 -3.38 23.19
CA GLU A 132 -6.38 -3.21 22.28
C GLU A 132 -6.36 -1.81 21.66
N VAL A 133 -6.72 -1.71 20.38
CA VAL A 133 -6.96 -0.46 19.67
C VAL A 133 -8.37 -0.49 19.11
N ARG A 134 -9.14 0.57 19.35
CA ARG A 134 -10.52 0.72 18.87
C ARG A 134 -10.67 1.97 18.02
N PHE A 135 -11.45 1.86 16.95
CA PHE A 135 -11.90 3.00 16.16
C PHE A 135 -13.39 3.22 16.41
N GLU A 136 -13.70 4.30 17.12
CA GLU A 136 -15.07 4.61 17.56
C GLU A 136 -15.63 5.83 16.85
N VAL A 137 -16.91 5.74 16.45
CA VAL A 137 -17.67 6.87 15.92
C VAL A 137 -18.94 6.99 16.75
N ASN A 138 -19.18 8.18 17.32
CA ASN A 138 -20.32 8.44 18.21
C ASN A 138 -20.42 7.42 19.38
N SER A 139 -19.29 7.04 19.97
CA SER A 139 -19.18 6.01 21.04
C SER A 139 -19.61 4.61 20.61
N ASN A 140 -19.66 4.34 19.31
CA ASN A 140 -19.86 3.00 18.77
C ASN A 140 -18.55 2.51 18.13
N PRO A 141 -17.96 1.39 18.62
CA PRO A 141 -16.78 0.81 17.99
C PRO A 141 -17.17 0.24 16.62
N ILE A 142 -16.51 0.75 15.57
CA ILE A 142 -16.68 0.25 14.19
C ILE A 142 -15.71 -0.90 13.93
N ASP A 143 -14.49 -0.78 14.48
CA ASP A 143 -13.45 -1.79 14.36
C ASP A 143 -12.60 -1.80 15.62
N SER A 144 -12.08 -2.98 15.97
CA SER A 144 -11.11 -3.14 17.03
C SER A 144 -10.20 -4.34 16.78
N TYR A 145 -8.97 -4.23 17.25
CA TYR A 145 -8.00 -5.31 17.20
C TYR A 145 -7.14 -5.32 18.44
N THR A 146 -6.65 -6.51 18.78
CA THR A 146 -5.77 -6.75 19.92
C THR A 146 -4.32 -6.93 19.46
N SER A 147 -3.41 -6.97 20.42
CA SER A 147 -2.00 -7.30 20.20
C SER A 147 -1.81 -8.63 19.45
N GLU A 148 -2.64 -9.64 19.72
CA GLU A 148 -2.59 -10.95 19.05
C GLU A 148 -2.89 -10.84 17.55
N SER A 149 -3.90 -10.06 17.17
CA SER A 149 -4.25 -9.81 15.77
C SER A 149 -3.09 -9.16 15.01
N TYR A 150 -2.34 -8.27 15.66
CA TYR A 150 -1.18 -7.63 15.06
C TYR A 150 -0.02 -8.62 14.82
N VAL A 151 0.22 -9.53 15.77
CA VAL A 151 1.22 -10.60 15.62
C VAL A 151 0.86 -11.53 14.45
N LEU A 152 -0.42 -11.88 14.31
CA LEU A 152 -0.91 -12.68 13.18
C LEU A 152 -0.73 -11.93 11.85
N PHE A 153 -1.04 -10.63 11.82
CA PHE A 153 -0.81 -9.80 10.64
C PHE A 153 0.66 -9.80 10.23
N ARG A 154 1.60 -9.66 11.18
CA ARG A 154 3.04 -9.75 10.88
C ARG A 154 3.41 -11.11 10.29
N GLN A 155 2.90 -12.21 10.84
CA GLN A 155 3.30 -13.55 10.42
C GLN A 155 2.72 -13.96 9.05
N PHE A 156 1.50 -13.53 8.75
CA PHE A 156 0.77 -14.02 7.58
C PHE A 156 0.59 -12.99 6.46
N CYS A 157 0.58 -11.71 6.77
CA CYS A 157 0.27 -10.65 5.82
C CYS A 157 1.47 -9.78 5.44
N LEU A 158 2.52 -9.73 6.28
CA LEU A 158 3.74 -8.98 5.92
C LEU A 158 4.59 -9.75 4.93
N LEU A 159 4.76 -9.14 3.76
CA LEU A 159 5.65 -9.63 2.73
C LEU A 159 7.11 -9.54 3.20
N GLN A 160 7.93 -10.50 2.76
CA GLN A 160 9.34 -10.57 3.14
C GLN A 160 10.15 -9.32 2.80
N ASN A 161 9.80 -8.63 1.71
CA ASN A 161 10.44 -7.37 1.31
C ASN A 161 10.03 -6.15 2.17
N LYS A 162 9.11 -6.34 3.14
CA LYS A 162 8.66 -5.33 4.10
C LYS A 162 9.01 -5.70 5.53
N MET A 163 9.62 -6.86 5.77
CA MET A 163 10.11 -7.23 7.10
C MET A 163 11.33 -6.38 7.47
N PRO A 164 11.43 -5.90 8.73
CA PRO A 164 12.63 -5.25 9.21
C PRO A 164 13.81 -6.24 9.18
N ILE A 165 14.95 -5.79 8.66
CA ILE A 165 16.21 -6.54 8.63
C ILE A 165 16.77 -6.68 10.04
#